data_AF-A0A9Q1BQM6-F1
#
_entry.id   AF-A0A9Q1BQM6-F1
#
_cell.length_a   1.000
_cell.length_b   1.000
_cell.length_c   1.000
_cell.angle_alpha   90.00
_cell.angle_beta   90.00
_cell.angle_gamma   90.00
#
_symmetry.space_group_name_H-M   'P 1'
#
loop_
_entity.id
_entity.type
_entity.pdbx_description
1 polymer ?
#
loop_
_entity_poly.entity_id
_entity_poly.type
_entity_poly.pdbx_seq_one_letter_code
_entity_poly.pdbx_strand_id
1 'polypeptide(L)' 'MWYEILPGLGLMVGLITVSGAANYYLQKFRHGGKLERDIRSRFDWHLKKRDEKLAGQFYNVKGLEWLPEKSP' A
#
# COMPACT_ATOMS: atom_id res chain seq x y z
N MET A 1 -20.40 -20.04 31.50
CA MET A 1 -21.69 -20.16 30.79
C MET A 1 -21.88 -19.08 29.71
N TRP A 2 -21.52 -17.79 29.91
CA TRP A 2 -21.45 -16.84 28.78
C TRP A 2 -20.01 -16.52 28.34
N TYR A 3 -19.05 -16.53 29.27
CA TYR A 3 -17.63 -16.31 29.00
C TYR A 3 -16.96 -17.44 28.19
N GLU A 4 -17.60 -18.60 28.10
CA GLU A 4 -17.10 -19.77 27.34
C GLU A 4 -17.03 -19.51 25.83
N ILE A 5 -17.72 -18.46 25.33
CA ILE A 5 -17.60 -18.03 23.93
C ILE A 5 -16.38 -17.15 23.68
N LEU A 6 -15.82 -16.52 24.72
CA LEU A 6 -14.72 -15.57 24.61
C LEU A 6 -13.43 -16.21 24.06
N PRO A 7 -13.05 -17.46 24.41
CA PRO A 7 -11.90 -18.13 23.79
C PRO A 7 -12.08 -18.33 22.28
N GLY A 8 -13.26 -18.77 21.84
CA GLY A 8 -13.57 -18.95 20.42
C GLY A 8 -13.58 -17.63 19.66
N LEU A 9 -14.22 -16.60 20.23
CA LEU A 9 -14.23 -15.25 19.69
C LEU A 9 -12.82 -14.65 19.63
N GLY A 10 -12.03 -14.84 20.69
CA GLY A 10 -10.65 -14.34 20.79
C GLY A 10 -9.74 -14.95 19.73
N LEU A 11 -9.88 -16.25 19.45
CA LEU A 11 -9.15 -16.90 18.36
C LEU A 11 -9.55 -16.35 16.99
N MET A 12 -10.86 -16.17 16.74
CA MET A 12 -11.31 -15.59 15.46
C MET A 12 -10.80 -14.18 15.25
N VAL A 13 -10.95 -13.30 16.25
CA VAL A 13 -10.45 -11.92 16.19
C VAL A 13 -8.93 -11.92 16.02
N GLY A 14 -8.22 -12.72 16.82
CA GLY A 14 -6.77 -12.84 16.74
C GLY A 14 -6.28 -13.20 15.34
N LEU A 15 -6.86 -14.23 14.71
CA LEU A 15 -6.47 -14.65 13.37
C LEU A 15 -6.76 -13.60 12.29
N ILE A 16 -7.92 -12.93 12.37
CA ILE A 16 -8.29 -11.87 11.42
C ILE A 16 -7.36 -10.65 11.59
N THR A 17 -7.11 -10.23 12.82
CA THR A 17 -6.24 -9.09 13.12
C THR A 17 -4.79 -9.36 12.70
N VAL A 18 -4.26 -10.57 12.97
CA VAL A 18 -2.91 -10.95 12.56
C VAL A 18 -2.77 -10.93 11.04
N SER A 19 -3.76 -11.48 10.32
CA SER A 19 -3.76 -11.46 8.85
C SER A 19 -3.76 -10.02 8.29
N GLY A 20 -4.63 -9.15 8.83
CA GLY A 20 -4.70 -7.75 8.42
C GLY A 20 -3.41 -6.97 8.70
N ALA A 21 -2.85 -7.14 9.91
CA ALA A 21 -1.59 -6.50 10.30
C ALA A 21 -0.42 -7.01 9.44
N ALA A 22 -0.30 -8.32 9.24
CA ALA A 22 0.74 -8.91 8.42
C ALA A 22 0.69 -8.36 6.98
N ASN A 23 -0.51 -8.29 6.39
CA ASN A 23 -0.67 -7.76 5.04
C ASN A 23 -0.30 -6.26 4.95
N TYR A 24 -0.69 -5.46 5.95
CA TYR A 24 -0.31 -4.05 6.03
C TYR A 24 1.22 -3.86 6.03
N TYR A 25 1.93 -4.59 6.89
CA TYR A 25 3.39 -4.49 6.97
C TYR A 25 4.07 -5.02 5.70
N LEU A 26 3.55 -6.11 5.11
CA LEU A 26 4.09 -6.68 3.89
C LEU A 26 3.94 -5.73 2.69
N GLN A 27 2.78 -5.11 2.51
CA GLN A 27 2.57 -4.11 1.47
C GLN A 27 3.47 -2.89 1.66
N LYS A 28 3.56 -2.41 2.91
CA LYS A 28 4.44 -1.29 3.25
C LYS A 28 5.91 -1.59 2.94
N PHE A 29 6.36 -2.82 3.22
CA PHE A 29 7.70 -3.28 2.87
C PHE A 29 7.92 -3.31 1.36
N ARG A 30 6.95 -3.85 0.59
CA ARG A 30 7.04 -3.94 -0.88
C ARG A 30 7.02 -2.58 -1.59
N HIS A 31 6.43 -1.56 -0.98
CA HIS A 31 6.28 -0.21 -1.57
C HIS A 31 7.22 0.83 -0.96
N GLY A 32 8.36 0.40 -0.41
CA GLY A 32 9.40 1.30 0.09
C GLY A 32 8.93 2.16 1.28
N GLY A 33 8.08 1.59 2.15
CA GLY A 33 7.56 2.28 3.33
C GLY A 33 6.22 2.98 3.13
N LYS A 34 5.66 2.97 1.92
CA LYS A 34 4.40 3.65 1.57
C LYS A 34 3.23 2.67 1.51
N LEU A 35 2.01 3.20 1.59
CA LEU A 35 0.80 2.40 1.41
C LEU A 35 0.63 2.02 -0.07
N GLU A 36 0.00 0.88 -0.33
CA GLU A 36 -0.41 0.52 -1.69
C GLU A 36 -1.42 1.54 -2.23
N ARG A 37 -1.27 1.95 -3.49
CA ARG A 37 -2.22 2.87 -4.13
C ARG A 37 -3.49 2.11 -4.52
N ASP A 38 -4.64 2.67 -4.15
CA ASP A 38 -5.95 2.20 -4.62
C ASP A 38 -6.16 2.61 -6.08
N ILE A 39 -6.50 1.65 -6.94
CA ILE A 39 -6.64 1.84 -8.40
C ILE A 39 -8.07 1.49 -8.76
N ARG A 40 -8.96 2.48 -8.72
CA ARG A 40 -10.39 2.28 -8.98
C ARG A 40 -10.77 2.53 -10.42
N SER A 41 -10.00 3.37 -11.13
CA SER A 41 -10.28 3.76 -12.51
C SER A 41 -9.15 3.38 -13.46
N ARG A 42 -9.47 3.34 -14.76
CA ARG A 42 -8.45 3.19 -15.83
C ARG A 42 -7.43 4.33 -15.80
N PHE A 43 -7.87 5.54 -15.44
CA PHE A 43 -6.99 6.69 -15.33
C PHE A 43 -5.93 6.50 -14.22
N ASP A 44 -6.34 5.97 -13.06
CA ASP A 44 -5.40 5.67 -11.95
C ASP A 44 -4.34 4.65 -12.38
N TRP A 45 -4.74 3.64 -13.16
CA TRP A 45 -3.81 2.65 -13.70
C TRP A 45 -2.83 3.29 -14.70
N HIS A 46 -3.33 4.14 -15.60
CA HIS A 46 -2.48 4.87 -16.54
C HIS A 46 -1.46 5.77 -15.81
N LEU A 47 -1.87 6.45 -14.72
CA LEU A 47 -0.97 7.24 -13.89
C LEU A 47 0.08 6.36 -13.18
N LYS A 48 -0.32 5.22 -12.60
CA LYS A 48 0.64 4.28 -11.98
C LYS A 48 1.69 3.79 -12.99
N LYS A 49 1.26 3.47 -14.22
CA LYS A 49 2.16 3.05 -15.31
C LYS A 49 3.05 4.18 -15.81
N ARG A 50 2.55 5.42 -15.85
CA ARG A 50 3.37 6.60 -16.15
C ARG A 50 4.48 6.75 -15.10
N ASP A 51 4.12 6.68 -13.82
CA ASP A 51 5.07 6.84 -12.72
C ASP A 51 6.11 5.69 -12.72
N GLU A 52 5.71 4.46 -13.04
CA GLU A 52 6.61 3.31 -13.23
C GLU A 52 7.61 3.54 -14.38
N LYS A 53 7.18 4.15 -15.49
CA LYS A 53 8.09 4.47 -16.62
C LYS A 53 9.07 5.60 -16.29
N LEU A 54 8.62 6.62 -15.54
CA LEU A 54 9.46 7.79 -15.21
C LEU A 54 10.50 7.47 -14.13
N ALA A 55 10.14 6.67 -13.12
CA ALA A 55 10.97 6.42 -11.95
C ALA A 55 11.47 4.97 -11.82
N GLY A 56 11.12 4.08 -12.77
CA GLY A 56 11.37 2.65 -12.73
C GLY A 56 10.42 1.89 -11.81
N GLN A 57 10.21 2.40 -10.59
CA GLN A 57 9.27 1.86 -9.61
C GLN A 57 8.19 2.89 -9.27
N PHE A 58 6.92 2.50 -9.35
CA PHE A 58 5.78 3.44 -9.21
C PHE A 58 5.68 4.14 -7.85
N TYR A 59 6.28 3.58 -6.79
CA TYR A 59 6.26 4.18 -5.45
C TYR A 59 7.41 5.17 -5.23
N ASN A 60 8.39 5.21 -6.14
CA ASN A 60 9.46 6.20 -6.14
C ASN A 60 8.98 7.47 -6.84
N VAL A 61 8.39 8.38 -6.08
CA VAL A 61 7.82 9.62 -6.63
C VAL A 61 8.95 10.61 -6.90
N LYS A 62 9.00 11.14 -8.12
CA LYS A 62 9.87 12.26 -8.50
C LYS A 62 9.17 13.58 -8.17
N GLY A 63 9.80 14.41 -7.35
CA GLY A 63 9.32 15.75 -7.05
C GLY A 63 9.85 16.79 -8.04
N LEU A 64 9.81 18.06 -7.63
CA LEU A 64 10.28 19.18 -8.44
C LEU A 64 11.79 19.16 -8.67
N GLU A 65 12.55 18.44 -7.84
CA GLU A 65 14.00 18.26 -7.98
C GLU A 65 14.39 17.53 -9.27
N TRP A 66 13.45 16.84 -9.92
CA TRP A 66 13.68 16.19 -11.20
C TRP A 66 13.47 17.11 -12.40
N LEU A 67 12.81 18.26 -12.20
CA LEU A 67 12.56 19.20 -13.28
C LEU A 67 13.84 19.96 -13.64
N PRO A 68 14.09 20.24 -14.94
CA PRO A 68 15.16 21.14 -15.32
C PRO A 68 14.84 22.55 -14.78
N GLU A 69 15.83 23.21 -14.19
CA GLU A 69 15.71 24.56 -13.60
C GLU A 69 15.27 25.62 -14.62
N LYS A 70 15.49 25.35 -15.91
CA LYS A 70 15.05 26.19 -17.02
C LYS A 70 14.46 25.31 -18.11
N SER A 71 13.19 25.56 -18.47
CA SER A 71 12.63 25.07 -19.72
C SER A 71 13.38 25.73 -20.89
N PRO A 72 13.58 25.03 -22.02
CA PRO A 72 14.12 25.66 -23.22
C PRO A 72 13.32 26.90 -23.63
#